data_AF-A0A2E9WT78-F1
#
_entry.id   AF-A0A2E9WT78-F1
#
_cell.length_a   1.000
_cell.length_b   1.000
_cell.length_c   1.000
_cell.angle_alpha   90.00
_cell.angle_beta   90.00
_cell.angle_gamma   90.00
#
_symmetry.space_group_name_H-M   'P 1'
#
loop_
_entity.id
_entity.type
_entity.pdbx_description
1 polymer ?
#
loop_
_entity_poly.entity_id
_entity_poly.type
_entity_poly.pdbx_seq_one_letter_code
_entity_poly.pdbx_strand_id
1 'polypeptide(L)'
;MQNNLTTPLFIVMVMLLASLSPLAMAAPIPDSDMSEISYGNLEGFDPSIEGKKYMFVNESKPAFSATGHLKKQWVEDGYPNLVLPFSQTYMNSKSSARNCTNAWSQGDTDTVPSADGNVEATVQKISSNAAIFVEDGQILSATTLNDIASTFESTIFPTDTTYFGSMPDVDNNCQVEIMILAIDGGGGIGGYFSPGISSQRESIFIDVDDMSWRNTIIAHEFQHLLHNARDPFENLWIDEGAADMAAYLCFGVTSALTGHANEWAQNSNMSVRWWNQRIADYGAGFMFLMYLADKLGGGNAIQSLVADTATGGAGIENLAANPQP
;
A
#
# COMPACT_ATOMS: atom_id res chain seq x y z
N MET A 1 -16.50 27.22 53.32
CA MET A 1 -16.36 27.46 51.86
C MET A 1 -14.90 27.75 51.60
N GLN A 2 -14.12 26.70 51.28
CA GLN A 2 -12.70 26.80 50.93
C GLN A 2 -12.59 27.07 49.43
N ASN A 3 -12.04 28.22 49.06
CA ASN A 3 -11.74 28.55 47.66
C ASN A 3 -10.42 27.89 47.25
N ASN A 4 -10.50 26.92 46.33
CA ASN A 4 -9.35 26.32 45.65
C ASN A 4 -8.76 27.33 44.64
N LEU A 5 -7.71 28.04 45.05
CA LEU A 5 -6.92 28.96 44.22
C LEU A 5 -5.69 28.30 43.58
N THR A 6 -5.55 26.98 43.65
CA THR A 6 -4.33 26.24 43.23
C THR A 6 -4.37 25.74 41.78
N THR A 7 -5.56 25.55 41.19
CA THR A 7 -5.71 25.02 39.82
C THR A 7 -5.29 25.99 38.69
N PRO A 8 -5.54 27.32 38.75
CA PRO A 8 -5.16 28.20 37.65
C PRO A 8 -3.65 28.49 37.60
N LEU A 9 -2.95 28.46 38.73
CA LEU A 9 -1.50 28.66 38.78
C LEU A 9 -0.72 27.48 38.20
N PHE A 10 -1.21 26.26 38.39
CA PHE A 10 -0.57 25.05 37.86
C PHE A 10 -0.63 25.01 36.33
N ILE A 11 -1.76 25.39 35.73
CA ILE A 11 -1.94 25.41 34.26
C ILE A 11 -1.04 26.47 33.61
N VAL A 12 -0.90 27.65 34.23
CA VAL A 12 0.00 28.69 33.72
C VAL A 12 1.47 28.26 33.79
N MET A 13 1.85 27.50 34.83
CA MET A 13 3.22 27.00 34.99
C MET A 13 3.55 25.87 33.98
N VAL A 14 2.59 25.00 33.66
CA VAL A 14 2.74 23.96 32.61
C VAL A 14 2.88 24.60 31.22
N MET A 15 2.14 25.67 30.93
CA MET A 15 2.27 26.37 29.64
C MET A 15 3.60 27.13 29.49
N LEU A 16 4.17 27.66 30.58
CA LEU A 16 5.49 28.29 30.56
C LEU A 16 6.62 27.26 30.40
N LEU A 17 6.49 26.06 30.96
CA LEU A 17 7.48 24.99 30.81
C LEU A 17 7.46 24.34 29.42
N ALA A 18 6.30 24.26 28.75
CA ALA A 18 6.18 23.79 27.37
C ALA A 18 6.82 24.75 26.34
N SER A 19 7.08 26.01 26.74
CA SER A 19 7.77 26.99 25.87
C SER A 19 9.30 26.87 25.90
N LEU A 20 9.85 25.96 26.72
CA LEU A 20 11.29 25.73 26.87
C LEU A 20 11.76 24.35 26.40
N SER A 21 10.91 23.61 25.67
CA SER A 21 11.31 22.38 24.98
C SER A 21 12.26 22.71 23.82
N PRO A 22 13.30 21.89 23.55
CA PRO A 22 14.23 22.18 22.47
C PRO A 22 13.48 22.17 21.13
N LEU A 23 13.67 23.23 20.33
CA LEU A 23 13.29 23.20 18.92
C LEU A 23 13.99 22.00 18.29
N ALA A 24 13.21 21.03 17.81
CA ALA A 24 13.68 20.07 16.81
C ALA A 24 14.00 20.86 15.54
N MET A 25 15.25 21.31 15.43
CA MET A 25 15.82 21.73 14.16
C MET A 25 16.06 20.46 13.36
N ALA A 26 15.44 20.33 12.19
CA ALA A 26 15.88 19.36 11.19
C ALA A 26 17.35 19.68 10.88
N ALA A 27 18.26 18.80 11.30
CA ALA A 27 19.65 18.89 10.90
C ALA A 27 19.74 18.50 9.41
N PRO A 28 20.50 19.23 8.58
CA PRO A 28 20.81 18.74 7.25
C PRO A 28 21.65 17.47 7.39
N ILE A 29 21.14 16.36 6.87
CA ILE A 29 21.90 15.12 6.73
C ILE A 29 23.00 15.39 5.68
N PRO A 30 24.26 15.02 5.92
CA PRO A 30 25.32 15.18 4.93
C PRO A 30 25.03 14.29 3.72
N ASP A 31 25.20 14.81 2.51
CA ASP A 31 25.20 14.04 1.25
C ASP A 31 26.24 12.92 1.32
N SER A 32 25.83 11.74 1.77
CA SER A 32 26.55 10.49 1.55
C SER A 32 25.90 9.79 0.37
N ASP A 33 26.59 9.77 -0.77
CA ASP A 33 26.27 9.08 -2.04
C ASP A 33 24.95 8.28 -2.00
N MET A 34 23.85 9.01 -2.03
CA MET A 34 22.53 8.45 -2.21
C MET A 34 22.48 8.04 -3.68
N SER A 35 22.33 6.76 -3.98
CA SER A 35 21.66 6.36 -5.21
C SER A 35 20.19 6.72 -5.08
N GLU A 36 19.90 8.02 -5.07
CA GLU A 36 18.55 8.56 -5.11
C GLU A 36 18.01 8.18 -6.48
N ILE A 37 17.13 7.20 -6.54
CA ILE A 37 16.41 6.88 -7.77
C ILE A 37 15.37 7.98 -7.96
N SER A 38 15.83 9.14 -8.43
CA SER A 38 15.00 10.31 -8.71
C SER A 38 14.38 10.14 -10.09
N TYR A 39 13.08 9.85 -10.12
CA TYR A 39 12.29 9.69 -11.34
C TYR A 39 11.75 11.06 -11.77
N GLY A 40 12.56 11.77 -12.57
CA GLY A 40 12.22 13.07 -13.11
C GLY A 40 12.91 14.23 -12.37
N ASN A 41 12.83 15.41 -12.96
CA ASN A 41 13.41 16.61 -12.39
C ASN A 41 12.33 17.70 -12.30
N LEU A 42 12.53 18.68 -11.41
CA LEU A 42 11.61 19.82 -11.31
C LEU A 42 11.91 20.91 -12.35
N GLU A 43 12.69 20.61 -13.39
CA GLU A 43 13.04 21.58 -14.42
C GLU A 43 11.80 21.92 -15.25
N GLY A 44 11.45 23.21 -15.29
CA GLY A 44 10.25 23.66 -16.01
C GLY A 44 8.93 23.45 -15.26
N PHE A 45 8.94 22.93 -14.03
CA PHE A 45 7.74 22.87 -13.19
C PHE A 45 7.25 24.28 -12.85
N ASP A 46 6.02 24.60 -13.25
CA ASP A 46 5.34 25.84 -12.86
C ASP A 46 4.27 25.54 -11.79
N PRO A 47 4.49 25.92 -10.51
CA PRO A 47 3.54 25.67 -9.43
C PRO A 47 2.16 26.31 -9.65
N SER A 48 2.07 27.38 -10.45
CA SER A 48 0.81 28.10 -10.70
C SER A 48 -0.05 27.45 -11.79
N ILE A 49 0.55 26.63 -12.65
CA ILE A 49 -0.11 25.95 -13.77
C ILE A 49 -0.29 24.47 -13.47
N GLU A 50 0.78 23.82 -13.02
CA GLU A 50 0.85 22.36 -12.87
C GLU A 50 0.81 21.91 -11.40
N GLY A 51 1.07 22.83 -10.47
CA GLY A 51 1.13 22.54 -9.04
C GLY A 51 -0.24 22.42 -8.38
N LYS A 52 -0.41 21.41 -7.52
CA LYS A 52 -1.56 21.35 -6.60
C LYS A 52 -1.20 21.92 -5.24
N LYS A 53 -1.75 23.10 -4.91
CA LYS A 53 -1.47 23.78 -3.64
C LYS A 53 -2.00 22.98 -2.44
N TYR A 54 -1.16 22.76 -1.44
CA TYR A 54 -1.59 22.21 -0.16
C TYR A 54 -2.44 23.22 0.61
N MET A 55 -3.53 22.78 1.24
CA MET A 55 -4.44 23.68 1.95
C MET A 55 -3.92 24.13 3.32
N PHE A 56 -3.05 23.35 3.97
CA PHE A 56 -2.63 23.57 5.36
C PHE A 56 -1.17 24.01 5.51
N VAL A 57 -0.70 24.83 4.57
CA VAL A 57 0.66 25.39 4.61
C VAL A 57 0.59 26.89 4.81
N ASN A 58 1.61 27.44 5.45
CA ASN A 58 1.70 28.87 5.73
C ASN A 58 1.42 29.68 4.45
N GLU A 59 0.44 30.58 4.49
CA GLU A 59 0.03 31.35 3.30
C GLU A 59 1.17 32.21 2.72
N SER A 60 2.15 32.59 3.56
CA SER A 60 3.35 33.31 3.12
C SER A 60 4.40 32.42 2.42
N LYS A 61 4.27 31.10 2.54
CA LYS A 61 5.10 30.08 1.88
C LYS A 61 4.22 28.93 1.38
N PRO A 62 3.45 29.16 0.30
CA PRO A 62 2.58 28.13 -0.26
C PRO A 62 3.44 26.96 -0.76
N ALA A 63 3.02 25.74 -0.42
CA ALA A 63 3.60 24.51 -0.94
C ALA A 63 2.67 23.92 -2.01
N PHE A 64 3.26 23.34 -3.04
CA PHE A 64 2.56 22.72 -4.16
C PHE A 64 3.09 21.31 -4.39
N SER A 65 2.20 20.36 -4.69
CA SER A 65 2.57 19.05 -5.17
C SER A 65 3.00 19.13 -6.64
N ALA A 66 4.19 18.64 -6.95
CA ALA A 66 4.73 18.48 -8.30
C ALA A 66 4.42 17.09 -8.91
N THR A 67 3.64 16.25 -8.22
CA THR A 67 3.38 14.86 -8.62
C THR A 67 2.79 14.75 -10.03
N GLY A 68 1.91 15.68 -10.41
CA GLY A 68 1.32 15.70 -11.76
C GLY A 68 2.37 15.96 -12.86
N HIS A 69 3.32 16.85 -12.60
CA HIS A 69 4.42 17.17 -13.51
C HIS A 69 5.37 15.97 -13.65
N LEU A 70 5.82 15.41 -12.53
CA LEU A 70 6.72 14.25 -12.53
C LEU A 70 6.09 13.02 -13.20
N LYS A 71 4.79 12.76 -12.96
CA LYS A 71 4.06 11.69 -13.63
C LYS A 71 4.00 11.91 -15.15
N LYS A 72 3.81 13.15 -15.60
CA LYS A 72 3.80 13.49 -17.02
C LYS A 72 5.17 13.27 -17.66
N GLN A 73 6.25 13.72 -17.01
CA GLN A 73 7.62 13.44 -17.47
C GLN A 73 7.86 11.93 -17.59
N TRP A 74 7.52 11.16 -16.56
CA TRP A 74 7.69 9.70 -16.57
C TRP A 74 6.93 9.02 -17.72
N VAL A 75 5.73 9.51 -18.06
CA VAL A 75 4.97 9.05 -19.24
C VAL A 75 5.66 9.45 -20.55
N GLU A 76 6.13 10.71 -20.66
CA GLU A 76 6.83 11.23 -21.85
C GLU A 76 8.16 10.52 -22.12
N ASP A 77 8.86 10.11 -21.05
CA ASP A 77 10.08 9.29 -21.10
C ASP A 77 9.81 7.82 -21.44
N GLY A 78 8.54 7.44 -21.65
CA GLY A 78 8.15 6.10 -22.07
C GLY A 78 8.11 5.09 -20.93
N TYR A 79 7.74 5.53 -19.72
CA TYR A 79 7.59 4.68 -18.53
C TYR A 79 8.89 3.96 -18.12
N PRO A 80 9.98 4.71 -17.88
CA PRO A 80 11.25 4.09 -17.48
C PRO A 80 11.07 3.22 -16.23
N ASN A 81 11.72 2.05 -16.24
CA ASN A 81 11.69 1.03 -15.18
C ASN A 81 10.31 0.40 -14.90
N LEU A 82 9.30 0.65 -15.74
CA LEU A 82 8.05 -0.11 -15.68
C LEU A 82 8.31 -1.57 -16.06
N VAL A 83 7.95 -2.47 -15.15
CA VAL A 83 7.97 -3.92 -15.38
C VAL A 83 6.53 -4.41 -15.45
N LEU A 84 6.20 -5.15 -16.52
CA LEU A 84 4.90 -5.79 -16.71
C LEU A 84 5.08 -7.32 -16.75
N PRO A 85 5.10 -8.01 -15.58
CA PRO A 85 5.50 -9.40 -15.46
C PRO A 85 4.65 -10.37 -16.29
N PHE A 86 3.40 -10.01 -16.59
CA PHE A 86 2.48 -10.84 -17.37
C PHE A 86 2.37 -10.42 -18.85
N SER A 87 3.13 -9.41 -19.29
CA SER A 87 3.15 -9.02 -20.70
C SER A 87 3.82 -10.10 -21.56
N GLN A 88 3.33 -10.29 -22.78
CA GLN A 88 3.93 -11.26 -23.71
C GLN A 88 5.42 -10.97 -23.96
N THR A 89 5.80 -9.70 -24.01
CA THR A 89 7.19 -9.26 -24.21
C THR A 89 8.09 -9.71 -23.06
N TYR A 90 7.64 -9.52 -21.81
CA TYR A 90 8.40 -9.96 -20.62
C TYR A 90 8.49 -11.48 -20.53
N MET A 91 7.38 -12.17 -20.80
CA MET A 91 7.34 -13.64 -20.79
C MET A 91 8.24 -14.26 -21.88
N ASN A 92 8.41 -13.57 -23.02
CA ASN A 92 9.32 -14.01 -24.08
C ASN A 92 10.79 -13.71 -23.76
N SER A 93 11.10 -12.66 -22.99
CA SER A 93 12.48 -12.30 -22.62
C SER A 93 13.03 -13.16 -21.50
N LYS A 94 12.18 -13.62 -20.56
CA LYS A 94 12.54 -14.64 -19.57
C LYS A 94 12.37 -16.07 -20.15
N SER A 95 13.37 -16.56 -20.88
CA SER A 95 13.34 -17.93 -21.44
C SER A 95 13.46 -19.04 -20.38
N SER A 96 12.46 -19.93 -20.31
CA SER A 96 12.49 -21.33 -19.83
C SER A 96 12.98 -21.69 -18.41
N ALA A 97 12.12 -22.42 -17.68
CA ALA A 97 12.31 -23.16 -16.42
C ALA A 97 12.61 -22.32 -15.17
N ARG A 98 11.53 -21.83 -14.54
CA ARG A 98 11.52 -21.21 -13.21
C ARG A 98 11.87 -22.26 -12.15
N ASN A 99 13.11 -22.26 -11.69
CA ASN A 99 13.43 -22.82 -10.40
C ASN A 99 13.59 -21.65 -9.43
N CYS A 100 12.73 -21.62 -8.42
CA CYS A 100 12.81 -20.64 -7.34
C CYS A 100 14.20 -20.65 -6.73
N THR A 101 14.84 -19.48 -6.65
CA THR A 101 16.20 -19.37 -6.12
C THR A 101 16.25 -19.64 -4.61
N ASN A 102 15.11 -19.53 -3.91
CA ASN A 102 15.01 -19.58 -2.44
C ASN A 102 16.07 -18.67 -1.81
N ALA A 103 16.04 -17.39 -2.19
CA ALA A 103 17.10 -16.43 -1.87
C ALA A 103 17.31 -16.21 -0.37
N TRP A 104 16.26 -16.42 0.44
CA TRP A 104 16.26 -16.08 1.86
C TRP A 104 16.41 -17.29 2.78
N SER A 105 17.15 -17.09 3.87
CA SER A 105 17.25 -17.96 5.04
C SER A 105 16.94 -17.17 6.32
N GLN A 106 16.41 -17.85 7.34
CA GLN A 106 16.11 -17.21 8.62
C GLN A 106 17.41 -16.68 9.25
N GLY A 107 17.43 -15.39 9.60
CA GLY A 107 18.59 -14.68 10.13
C GLY A 107 19.38 -13.89 9.08
N ASP A 108 19.04 -14.00 7.79
CA ASP A 108 19.58 -13.10 6.77
C ASP A 108 19.10 -11.66 7.01
N THR A 109 19.93 -10.69 6.62
CA THR A 109 19.65 -9.26 6.79
C THR A 109 19.65 -8.57 5.45
N ASP A 110 18.81 -7.56 5.28
CA ASP A 110 18.74 -6.74 4.08
C ASP A 110 18.41 -5.27 4.40
N THR A 111 18.84 -4.38 3.52
CA THR A 111 18.51 -2.95 3.58
C THR A 111 17.25 -2.72 2.74
N VAL A 112 16.14 -2.43 3.40
CA VAL A 112 14.82 -2.26 2.78
C VAL A 112 14.52 -0.77 2.57
N PRO A 113 14.25 -0.32 1.33
CA PRO A 113 13.74 1.03 1.09
C PRO A 113 12.31 1.17 1.62
N SER A 114 12.08 2.12 2.51
CA SER A 114 10.78 2.48 3.08
C SER A 114 10.40 3.92 2.74
N ALA A 115 9.17 4.33 3.07
CA ALA A 115 8.69 5.70 2.89
C ALA A 115 9.56 6.77 3.59
N ASP A 116 10.18 6.42 4.72
CA ASP A 116 11.00 7.33 5.54
C ASP A 116 12.51 7.15 5.32
N GLY A 117 12.90 6.29 4.37
CA GLY A 117 14.28 6.01 4.02
C GLY A 117 14.62 4.52 4.09
N ASN A 118 15.91 4.21 4.03
CA ASN A 118 16.36 2.83 4.10
C ASN A 118 16.39 2.34 5.55
N VAL A 119 15.85 1.14 5.78
CA VAL A 119 15.75 0.49 7.08
C VAL A 119 16.44 -0.87 7.01
N GLU A 120 17.23 -1.21 8.01
CA GLU A 120 17.80 -2.56 8.14
C GLU A 120 16.76 -3.51 8.71
N ALA A 121 16.57 -4.66 8.06
CA ALA A 121 15.61 -5.65 8.50
C ALA A 121 16.19 -7.07 8.43
N THR A 122 15.78 -7.91 9.37
CA THR A 122 16.21 -9.31 9.47
C THR A 122 15.07 -10.25 9.13
N VAL A 123 15.35 -11.31 8.34
CA VAL A 123 14.41 -12.39 8.04
C VAL A 123 14.13 -13.20 9.30
N GLN A 124 12.97 -13.02 9.90
CA GLN A 124 12.58 -13.70 11.14
C GLN A 124 11.82 -15.01 10.88
N LYS A 125 11.19 -15.17 9.72
CA LYS A 125 10.43 -16.39 9.39
C LYS A 125 10.31 -16.56 7.87
N ILE A 126 10.29 -17.81 7.43
CA ILE A 126 10.12 -18.17 6.01
C ILE A 126 9.03 -19.24 5.89
N SER A 127 8.29 -19.18 4.80
CA SER A 127 7.33 -20.20 4.33
C SER A 127 7.50 -20.45 2.82
N SER A 128 6.61 -21.24 2.22
CA SER A 128 6.74 -21.63 0.81
C SER A 128 6.64 -20.44 -0.15
N ASN A 129 5.76 -19.48 0.15
CA ASN A 129 5.44 -18.34 -0.69
C ASN A 129 5.76 -16.99 -0.02
N ALA A 130 6.38 -16.97 1.17
CA ALA A 130 6.74 -15.72 1.83
C ALA A 130 8.05 -15.77 2.63
N ALA A 131 8.71 -14.61 2.71
CA ALA A 131 9.79 -14.30 3.64
C ALA A 131 9.36 -13.11 4.52
N ILE A 132 9.38 -13.28 5.84
CA ILE A 132 8.92 -12.26 6.79
C ILE A 132 10.15 -11.58 7.38
N PHE A 133 10.31 -10.31 7.04
CA PHE A 133 11.33 -9.42 7.55
C PHE A 133 10.77 -8.61 8.71
N VAL A 134 11.61 -8.36 9.72
CA VAL A 134 11.29 -7.48 10.83
C VAL A 134 12.42 -6.47 10.96
N GLU A 135 12.06 -5.19 11.03
CA GLU A 135 13.02 -4.11 11.25
C GLU A 135 13.91 -4.38 12.47
N ASP A 136 15.20 -4.11 12.31
CA ASP A 136 16.19 -4.31 13.34
C ASP A 136 15.89 -3.42 14.57
N GLY A 137 15.80 -4.06 15.74
CA GLY A 137 15.41 -3.42 17.00
C GLY A 137 13.94 -3.61 17.37
N GLN A 138 13.08 -4.00 16.42
CA GLN A 138 11.72 -4.44 16.71
C GLN A 138 11.68 -5.90 17.16
N ILE A 139 10.76 -6.24 18.07
CA ILE A 139 10.65 -7.58 18.64
C ILE A 139 9.23 -8.11 18.49
N LEU A 140 9.07 -9.12 17.65
CA LEU A 140 7.83 -9.88 17.51
C LEU A 140 7.96 -11.28 18.10
N SER A 141 6.86 -11.77 18.69
CA SER A 141 6.86 -13.12 19.25
C SER A 141 6.90 -14.17 18.13
N ALA A 142 7.53 -15.32 18.41
CA ALA A 142 7.51 -16.45 17.48
C ALA A 142 6.08 -16.93 17.18
N THR A 143 5.14 -16.78 18.12
CA THR A 143 3.72 -17.09 17.91
C THR A 143 3.12 -16.17 16.84
N THR A 144 3.38 -14.86 16.91
CA THR A 144 2.92 -13.87 15.92
C THR A 144 3.46 -14.20 14.53
N LEU A 145 4.76 -14.44 14.41
CA LEU A 145 5.42 -14.76 13.15
C LEU A 145 4.92 -16.08 12.54
N ASN A 146 4.73 -17.10 13.37
CA ASN A 146 4.16 -18.37 12.93
C ASN A 146 2.71 -18.22 12.47
N ASP A 147 1.90 -17.40 13.14
CA ASP A 147 0.52 -17.14 12.74
C ASP A 147 0.43 -16.38 11.40
N ILE A 148 1.30 -15.39 11.18
CA ILE A 148 1.40 -14.69 9.89
C ILE A 148 1.75 -15.70 8.79
N ALA A 149 2.83 -16.46 8.96
CA ALA A 149 3.27 -17.43 7.97
C ALA A 149 2.18 -18.48 7.70
N SER A 150 1.54 -19.04 8.74
CA SER A 150 0.49 -20.04 8.53
C SER A 150 -0.73 -19.46 7.85
N THR A 151 -1.18 -18.26 8.25
CA THR A 151 -2.38 -17.62 7.69
C THR A 151 -2.14 -17.17 6.25
N PHE A 152 -0.94 -16.70 5.94
CA PHE A 152 -0.56 -16.35 4.57
C PHE A 152 -0.66 -17.57 3.66
N GLU A 153 -0.05 -18.69 4.05
CA GLU A 153 -0.04 -19.92 3.24
C GLU A 153 -1.42 -20.61 3.15
N SER A 154 -2.18 -20.65 4.24
CA SER A 154 -3.45 -21.40 4.28
C SER A 154 -4.65 -20.62 3.79
N THR A 155 -4.59 -19.29 3.84
CA THR A 155 -5.76 -18.41 3.62
C THR A 155 -5.46 -17.32 2.60
N ILE A 156 -4.51 -16.42 2.88
CA ILE A 156 -4.33 -15.21 2.08
C ILE A 156 -3.83 -15.54 0.68
N PHE A 157 -2.69 -16.22 0.58
CA PHE A 157 -2.09 -16.57 -0.70
C PHE A 157 -3.04 -17.33 -1.63
N PRO A 158 -3.68 -18.45 -1.22
CA PRO A 158 -4.59 -19.18 -2.12
C PRO A 158 -5.87 -18.39 -2.45
N THR A 159 -6.40 -17.58 -1.53
CA THR A 159 -7.62 -16.79 -1.78
C THR A 159 -7.33 -15.67 -2.77
N ASP A 160 -6.31 -14.86 -2.49
CA ASP A 160 -6.01 -13.69 -3.30
C ASP A 160 -5.51 -14.08 -4.69
N THR A 161 -4.68 -15.13 -4.79
CA THR A 161 -4.24 -15.61 -6.11
C THR A 161 -5.36 -16.26 -6.92
N THR A 162 -6.42 -16.74 -6.27
CA THR A 162 -7.63 -17.23 -6.97
C THR A 162 -8.44 -16.08 -7.55
N TYR A 163 -8.63 -14.98 -6.81
CA TYR A 163 -9.52 -13.89 -7.22
C TYR A 163 -8.83 -12.79 -8.02
N PHE A 164 -7.58 -12.47 -7.70
CA PHE A 164 -6.81 -11.37 -8.31
C PHE A 164 -5.68 -11.89 -9.22
N GLY A 165 -5.50 -13.21 -9.26
CA GLY A 165 -4.59 -13.93 -10.16
C GLY A 165 -3.22 -14.24 -9.54
N SER A 166 -2.42 -15.05 -10.24
CA SER A 166 -1.09 -15.49 -9.78
C SER A 166 -0.16 -14.33 -9.40
N MET A 167 0.68 -14.58 -8.39
CA MET A 167 1.79 -13.72 -8.01
C MET A 167 2.79 -13.53 -9.16
N PRO A 168 3.32 -12.32 -9.38
CA PRO A 168 4.51 -12.11 -10.20
C PRO A 168 5.75 -12.77 -9.55
N ASP A 169 6.85 -12.82 -10.29
CA ASP A 169 8.12 -13.36 -9.80
C ASP A 169 9.25 -12.62 -10.55
N VAL A 170 9.45 -11.38 -10.14
CA VAL A 170 10.39 -10.44 -10.76
C VAL A 170 11.81 -10.82 -10.36
N ASP A 171 12.05 -11.10 -9.08
CA ASP A 171 13.35 -11.44 -8.52
C ASP A 171 13.74 -12.93 -8.64
N ASN A 172 12.78 -13.80 -9.00
CA ASN A 172 12.92 -15.25 -9.11
C ASN A 172 13.12 -15.98 -7.77
N ASN A 173 12.73 -15.40 -6.64
CA ASN A 173 12.78 -16.07 -5.34
C ASN A 173 11.48 -16.85 -5.02
N CYS A 174 10.41 -16.64 -5.78
CA CYS A 174 9.06 -17.22 -5.58
C CYS A 174 8.41 -16.91 -4.23
N GLN A 175 8.78 -15.82 -3.57
CA GLN A 175 8.28 -15.44 -2.27
C GLN A 175 7.84 -13.97 -2.28
N VAL A 176 6.72 -13.68 -1.62
CA VAL A 176 6.41 -12.31 -1.19
C VAL A 176 7.24 -12.00 0.04
N GLU A 177 7.84 -10.83 0.06
CA GLU A 177 8.54 -10.33 1.21
C GLU A 177 7.61 -9.44 2.02
N ILE A 178 7.29 -9.91 3.21
CA ILE A 178 6.42 -9.23 4.16
C ILE A 178 7.33 -8.45 5.10
N MET A 179 7.43 -7.14 4.87
CA MET A 179 8.29 -6.21 5.60
C MET A 179 7.53 -5.64 6.79
N ILE A 180 7.87 -6.04 8.01
CA ILE A 180 7.27 -5.48 9.23
C ILE A 180 8.19 -4.42 9.81
N LEU A 181 7.82 -3.15 9.62
CA LEU A 181 8.63 -1.97 9.93
C LEU A 181 7.87 -1.05 10.90
N ALA A 182 8.55 -0.13 11.56
CA ALA A 182 7.92 1.01 12.21
C ALA A 182 7.55 2.05 11.14
N ILE A 183 6.27 2.40 11.03
CA ILE A 183 5.77 3.33 9.99
C ILE A 183 5.30 4.63 10.65
N ASP A 184 4.13 4.63 11.27
CA ASP A 184 3.56 5.83 11.92
C ASP A 184 3.06 5.58 13.35
N GLY A 185 3.21 4.35 13.83
CA GLY A 185 2.87 3.94 15.18
C GLY A 185 1.51 3.22 15.22
N GLY A 186 0.89 3.19 16.39
CA GLY A 186 -0.39 2.50 16.55
C GLY A 186 -1.54 3.24 15.87
N GLY A 187 -2.11 2.65 14.83
CA GLY A 187 -3.20 3.19 14.03
C GLY A 187 -2.76 4.31 13.08
N GLY A 188 -3.56 4.55 12.03
CA GLY A 188 -3.11 5.38 10.91
C GLY A 188 -2.87 4.48 9.71
N ILE A 189 -1.63 4.44 9.22
CA ILE A 189 -1.21 3.59 8.11
C ILE A 189 -0.75 2.23 8.65
N GLY A 190 -1.67 1.27 8.71
CA GLY A 190 -1.33 -0.08 9.17
C GLY A 190 -0.41 -0.87 8.22
N GLY A 191 -0.31 -0.44 6.95
CA GLY A 191 0.55 -1.03 5.94
C GLY A 191 0.46 -0.27 4.62
N TYR A 192 1.33 -0.63 3.68
CA TYR A 192 1.29 -0.10 2.32
C TYR A 192 1.97 -1.04 1.32
N PHE A 193 1.58 -0.88 0.06
CA PHE A 193 2.26 -1.40 -1.12
C PHE A 193 3.02 -0.27 -1.83
N SER A 194 4.24 -0.56 -2.31
CA SER A 194 5.08 0.40 -3.03
C SER A 194 5.28 0.00 -4.49
N PRO A 195 4.54 0.61 -5.45
CA PRO A 195 4.74 0.37 -6.88
C PRO A 195 6.14 0.71 -7.38
N GLY A 196 6.85 1.62 -6.70
CA GLY A 196 8.22 1.99 -7.07
C GLY A 196 9.24 0.87 -6.84
N ILE A 197 8.93 -0.07 -5.94
CA ILE A 197 9.80 -1.19 -5.57
C ILE A 197 9.38 -2.49 -6.28
N SER A 198 8.13 -2.59 -6.74
CA SER A 198 7.57 -3.80 -7.39
C SER A 198 8.27 -4.22 -8.69
N SER A 199 9.04 -3.30 -9.31
CA SER A 199 9.89 -3.59 -10.46
C SER A 199 11.16 -4.38 -10.12
N GLN A 200 11.47 -4.54 -8.83
CA GLN A 200 12.69 -5.17 -8.34
C GLN A 200 12.40 -6.40 -7.48
N ARG A 201 11.35 -6.37 -6.66
CA ARG A 201 11.00 -7.43 -5.69
C ARG A 201 9.51 -7.41 -5.35
N GLU A 202 8.97 -8.57 -4.98
CA GLU A 202 7.60 -8.72 -4.51
C GLU A 202 7.48 -8.37 -3.02
N SER A 203 7.37 -7.09 -2.66
CA SER A 203 7.32 -6.65 -1.26
C SER A 203 6.02 -5.97 -0.85
N ILE A 204 5.55 -6.25 0.37
CA ILE A 204 4.47 -5.52 1.06
C ILE A 204 4.94 -5.08 2.45
N PHE A 205 4.41 -3.95 2.95
CA PHE A 205 4.87 -3.32 4.18
C PHE A 205 3.75 -3.26 5.22
N ILE A 206 4.06 -3.58 6.47
CA ILE A 206 3.10 -3.62 7.58
C ILE A 206 3.69 -2.89 8.78
N ASP A 207 2.89 -2.07 9.47
CA ASP A 207 3.33 -1.41 10.70
C ASP A 207 3.41 -2.42 11.85
N VAL A 208 4.58 -2.47 12.49
CA VAL A 208 4.86 -3.26 13.69
C VAL A 208 3.92 -2.94 14.86
N ASP A 209 3.38 -1.73 14.93
CA ASP A 209 2.46 -1.29 15.98
C ASP A 209 0.98 -1.67 15.68
N ASP A 210 0.68 -2.15 14.47
CA ASP A 210 -0.67 -2.56 14.01
C ASP A 210 -0.89 -4.08 13.91
N MET A 211 -0.14 -4.85 14.73
CA MET A 211 -0.14 -6.31 14.71
C MET A 211 -1.47 -6.99 15.06
N SER A 212 -2.43 -6.27 15.66
CA SER A 212 -3.73 -6.84 16.05
C SER A 212 -4.63 -7.16 14.84
N TRP A 213 -4.43 -6.47 13.71
CA TRP A 213 -5.21 -6.63 12.47
C TRP A 213 -4.33 -6.93 11.26
N ARG A 214 -3.03 -7.19 11.47
CA ARG A 214 -2.02 -7.52 10.44
C ARG A 214 -2.47 -8.47 9.33
N ASN A 215 -3.21 -9.53 9.63
CA ASN A 215 -3.60 -10.49 8.59
C ASN A 215 -4.58 -9.86 7.59
N THR A 216 -5.47 -8.97 8.06
CA THR A 216 -6.35 -8.16 7.20
C THR A 216 -5.55 -7.21 6.32
N ILE A 217 -4.54 -6.54 6.91
CA ILE A 217 -3.64 -5.63 6.18
C ILE A 217 -2.85 -6.41 5.13
N ILE A 218 -2.28 -7.56 5.47
CA ILE A 218 -1.50 -8.39 4.55
C ILE A 218 -2.34 -8.82 3.34
N ALA A 219 -3.61 -9.20 3.52
CA ALA A 219 -4.49 -9.52 2.40
C ALA A 219 -4.78 -8.28 1.52
N HIS A 220 -5.00 -7.13 2.15
CA HIS A 220 -5.19 -5.84 1.46
C HIS A 220 -3.97 -5.48 0.60
N GLU A 221 -2.78 -5.45 1.20
CA GLU A 221 -1.54 -5.07 0.51
C GLU A 221 -1.08 -6.11 -0.52
N PHE A 222 -1.33 -7.41 -0.26
CA PHE A 222 -1.02 -8.44 -1.24
C PHE A 222 -1.90 -8.32 -2.48
N GLN A 223 -3.17 -7.92 -2.34
CA GLN A 223 -4.01 -7.62 -3.48
C GLN A 223 -3.43 -6.49 -4.33
N HIS A 224 -2.94 -5.40 -3.73
CA HIS A 224 -2.31 -4.31 -4.49
C HIS A 224 -1.12 -4.80 -5.31
N LEU A 225 -0.28 -5.68 -4.75
CA LEU A 225 0.83 -6.31 -5.46
C LEU A 225 0.33 -7.11 -6.68
N LEU A 226 -0.68 -7.96 -6.49
CA LEU A 226 -1.24 -8.79 -7.56
C LEU A 226 -1.89 -7.94 -8.67
N HIS A 227 -2.56 -6.86 -8.30
CA HIS A 227 -3.25 -5.98 -9.21
C HIS A 227 -2.26 -5.12 -10.01
N ASN A 228 -1.29 -4.50 -9.33
CA ASN A 228 -0.24 -3.68 -9.94
C ASN A 228 0.55 -4.45 -11.01
N ALA A 229 0.81 -5.75 -10.79
CA ALA A 229 1.50 -6.59 -11.75
C ALA A 229 0.74 -6.81 -13.08
N ARG A 230 -0.57 -6.56 -13.09
CA ARG A 230 -1.46 -6.72 -14.25
C ARG A 230 -1.85 -5.38 -14.84
N ASP A 231 -2.40 -4.49 -14.02
CA ASP A 231 -2.80 -3.14 -14.39
C ASP A 231 -2.24 -2.11 -13.38
N PRO A 232 -1.00 -1.64 -13.58
CA PRO A 232 -0.40 -0.62 -12.72
C PRO A 232 -1.02 0.77 -12.88
N PHE A 233 -2.00 0.94 -13.77
CA PHE A 233 -2.60 2.24 -14.09
C PHE A 233 -4.06 2.37 -13.66
N GLU A 234 -4.60 1.36 -12.96
CA GLU A 234 -5.98 1.35 -12.52
C GLU A 234 -6.31 2.53 -11.58
N ASN A 235 -7.57 2.96 -11.61
CA ASN A 235 -8.10 3.98 -10.73
C ASN A 235 -8.32 3.44 -9.31
N LEU A 236 -7.97 4.27 -8.33
CA LEU A 236 -8.03 3.92 -6.91
C LEU A 236 -9.38 3.36 -6.44
N TRP A 237 -10.51 3.82 -6.97
CA TRP A 237 -11.82 3.32 -6.55
C TRP A 237 -12.07 1.85 -6.94
N ILE A 238 -11.38 1.33 -7.95
CA ILE A 238 -11.36 -0.11 -8.27
C ILE A 238 -10.27 -0.79 -7.44
N ASP A 239 -9.06 -0.23 -7.43
CA ASP A 239 -7.89 -0.83 -6.77
C ASP A 239 -8.12 -1.05 -5.27
N GLU A 240 -8.46 0.01 -4.54
CA GLU A 240 -8.73 -0.03 -3.10
C GLU A 240 -10.01 -0.82 -2.78
N GLY A 241 -10.99 -0.80 -3.69
CA GLY A 241 -12.19 -1.62 -3.57
C GLY A 241 -11.89 -3.12 -3.69
N ALA A 242 -10.95 -3.49 -4.55
CA ALA A 242 -10.47 -4.85 -4.70
C ALA A 242 -9.60 -5.27 -3.50
N ALA A 243 -8.82 -4.36 -2.93
CA ALA A 243 -8.03 -4.58 -1.72
C ALA A 243 -8.92 -4.86 -0.48
N ASP A 244 -9.94 -4.04 -0.24
CA ASP A 244 -10.96 -4.29 0.80
C ASP A 244 -11.71 -5.61 0.54
N MET A 245 -11.96 -5.94 -0.74
CA MET A 245 -12.56 -7.22 -1.12
C MET A 245 -11.64 -8.40 -0.78
N ALA A 246 -10.33 -8.29 -0.95
CA ALA A 246 -9.37 -9.34 -0.57
C ALA A 246 -9.42 -9.62 0.93
N ALA A 247 -9.41 -8.56 1.75
CA ALA A 247 -9.61 -8.66 3.19
C ALA A 247 -10.94 -9.36 3.55
N TYR A 248 -12.02 -9.01 2.86
CA TYR A 248 -13.34 -9.65 3.06
C TYR A 248 -13.34 -11.14 2.68
N LEU A 249 -12.76 -11.48 1.54
CA LEU A 249 -12.73 -12.87 1.06
C LEU A 249 -11.91 -13.77 2.00
N CYS A 250 -10.84 -13.24 2.58
CA CYS A 250 -10.00 -13.98 3.52
C CYS A 250 -10.62 -14.13 4.91
N PHE A 251 -11.25 -13.08 5.46
CA PHE A 251 -11.59 -13.01 6.89
C PHE A 251 -13.05 -12.63 7.18
N GLY A 252 -13.86 -12.40 6.16
CA GLY A 252 -15.22 -11.89 6.30
C GLY A 252 -15.27 -10.43 6.75
N VAL A 253 -16.32 -10.06 7.47
CA VAL A 253 -16.52 -8.68 7.91
C VAL A 253 -15.60 -8.34 9.08
N THR A 254 -14.61 -7.48 8.84
CA THR A 254 -13.70 -6.93 9.87
C THR A 254 -14.19 -5.58 10.38
N SER A 255 -13.56 -5.05 11.43
CA SER A 255 -13.88 -3.71 11.96
C SER A 255 -13.61 -2.60 10.94
N ALA A 256 -12.50 -2.69 10.19
CA ALA A 256 -12.14 -1.74 9.15
C ALA A 256 -13.21 -1.72 8.04
N LEU A 257 -13.53 -2.89 7.49
CA LEU A 257 -14.56 -3.04 6.45
C LEU A 257 -15.94 -2.57 6.92
N THR A 258 -16.27 -2.82 8.19
CA THR A 258 -17.50 -2.29 8.81
C THR A 258 -17.50 -0.76 8.82
N GLY A 259 -16.37 -0.13 9.18
CA GLY A 259 -16.21 1.32 9.14
C GLY A 259 -16.38 1.88 7.74
N HIS A 260 -15.68 1.31 6.75
CA HIS A 260 -15.74 1.70 5.35
C HIS A 260 -17.17 1.62 4.80
N ALA A 261 -17.80 0.46 4.95
CA ALA A 261 -19.18 0.20 4.53
C ALA A 261 -20.19 1.17 5.16
N ASN A 262 -20.08 1.41 6.46
CA ASN A 262 -21.00 2.28 7.18
C ASN A 262 -20.84 3.75 6.77
N GLU A 263 -19.61 4.22 6.60
CA GLU A 263 -19.36 5.59 6.14
C GLU A 263 -19.92 5.83 4.74
N TRP A 264 -19.76 4.87 3.82
CA TRP A 264 -20.40 4.94 2.52
C TRP A 264 -21.93 4.92 2.61
N ALA A 265 -22.51 4.01 3.39
CA ALA A 265 -23.97 3.90 3.52
C ALA A 265 -24.62 5.20 4.02
N GLN A 266 -23.93 5.91 4.94
CA GLN A 266 -24.38 7.20 5.47
C GLN A 266 -24.16 8.37 4.50
N ASN A 267 -23.26 8.21 3.52
CA ASN A 267 -22.86 9.25 2.56
C ASN A 267 -23.02 8.79 1.10
N SER A 268 -24.03 7.97 0.81
CA SER A 268 -24.24 7.33 -0.50
C SER A 268 -24.57 8.30 -1.65
N ASN A 269 -24.65 9.59 -1.37
CA ASN A 269 -24.69 10.66 -2.37
C ASN A 269 -23.31 10.98 -2.97
N MET A 270 -22.22 10.48 -2.37
CA MET A 270 -20.88 10.57 -2.94
C MET A 270 -20.80 9.69 -4.21
N SER A 271 -19.87 9.98 -5.12
CA SER A 271 -19.70 9.17 -6.33
C SER A 271 -18.64 8.11 -6.10
N VAL A 272 -18.94 6.85 -6.44
CA VAL A 272 -17.95 5.75 -6.41
C VAL A 272 -16.71 6.06 -7.26
N ARG A 273 -16.87 6.83 -8.35
CA ARG A 273 -15.77 7.15 -9.28
C ARG A 273 -14.90 8.33 -8.83
N TRP A 274 -15.29 9.03 -7.77
CA TRP A 274 -14.56 10.21 -7.30
C TRP A 274 -13.82 9.89 -6.00
N TRP A 275 -12.51 9.68 -6.13
CA TRP A 275 -11.64 9.32 -5.03
C TRP A 275 -10.99 10.54 -4.37
N ASN A 276 -11.05 10.61 -3.04
CA ASN A 276 -10.36 11.64 -2.27
C ASN A 276 -9.88 11.14 -0.90
N GLN A 277 -9.49 9.86 -0.80
CA GLN A 277 -8.97 9.22 0.43
C GLN A 277 -9.93 9.33 1.63
N ARG A 278 -11.25 9.36 1.41
CA ARG A 278 -12.24 9.36 2.49
C ARG A 278 -12.57 7.91 2.85
N ILE A 279 -12.88 7.64 4.11
CA ILE A 279 -13.33 6.30 4.55
C ILE A 279 -14.53 5.80 3.70
N ALA A 280 -15.44 6.70 3.32
CA ALA A 280 -16.56 6.39 2.45
C ALA A 280 -16.14 6.01 1.01
N ASP A 281 -14.98 6.46 0.52
CA ASP A 281 -14.47 6.11 -0.82
C ASP A 281 -14.07 4.63 -0.89
N TYR A 282 -13.35 4.15 0.13
CA TYR A 282 -13.03 2.73 0.31
C TYR A 282 -14.31 1.89 0.34
N GLY A 283 -15.28 2.28 1.18
CA GLY A 283 -16.57 1.59 1.28
C GLY A 283 -17.38 1.57 -0.02
N ALA A 284 -17.31 2.65 -0.81
CA ALA A 284 -17.95 2.72 -2.12
C ALA A 284 -17.33 1.72 -3.10
N GLY A 285 -16.00 1.71 -3.20
CA GLY A 285 -15.24 0.79 -4.04
C GLY A 285 -15.51 -0.66 -3.65
N PHE A 286 -15.33 -0.98 -2.38
CA PHE A 286 -15.57 -2.32 -1.83
C PHE A 286 -16.97 -2.84 -2.17
N MET A 287 -18.02 -2.07 -1.86
CA MET A 287 -19.40 -2.48 -2.10
C MET A 287 -19.71 -2.62 -3.59
N PHE A 288 -19.10 -1.79 -4.43
CA PHE A 288 -19.27 -1.88 -5.86
C PHE A 288 -18.60 -3.13 -6.45
N LEU A 289 -17.38 -3.46 -6.03
CA LEU A 289 -16.67 -4.67 -6.45
C LEU A 289 -17.42 -5.94 -5.99
N MET A 290 -17.92 -5.94 -4.75
CA MET A 290 -18.79 -7.02 -4.26
C MET A 290 -20.07 -7.17 -5.10
N TYR A 291 -20.69 -6.05 -5.52
CA TYR A 291 -21.84 -6.07 -6.43
C TYR A 291 -21.48 -6.65 -7.80
N LEU A 292 -20.34 -6.27 -8.38
CA LEU A 292 -19.90 -6.80 -9.68
C LEU A 292 -19.64 -8.30 -9.58
N ALA A 293 -18.98 -8.77 -8.53
CA ALA A 293 -18.78 -10.19 -8.29
C ALA A 293 -20.13 -10.93 -8.21
N ASP A 294 -21.09 -10.44 -7.42
CA ASP A 294 -22.40 -11.08 -7.26
C ASP A 294 -23.21 -11.10 -8.57
N LYS A 295 -23.07 -10.08 -9.44
CA LYS A 295 -23.89 -9.95 -10.65
C LYS A 295 -23.26 -10.46 -11.93
N LEU A 296 -21.94 -10.53 -12.01
CA LEU A 296 -21.22 -10.70 -13.28
C LEU A 296 -20.32 -11.95 -13.33
N GLY A 297 -20.45 -12.88 -12.38
CA GLY A 297 -19.77 -14.19 -12.46
C GLY A 297 -18.76 -14.48 -11.35
N GLY A 298 -18.96 -13.92 -10.16
CA GLY A 298 -18.18 -14.22 -8.96
C GLY A 298 -16.70 -13.90 -9.11
N GLY A 299 -15.84 -14.79 -8.61
CA GLY A 299 -14.39 -14.61 -8.66
C GLY A 299 -13.81 -14.53 -10.07
N ASN A 300 -14.41 -15.22 -11.06
CA ASN A 300 -13.96 -15.13 -12.45
C ASN A 300 -14.14 -13.72 -13.01
N ALA A 301 -15.22 -13.03 -12.62
CA ALA A 301 -15.49 -11.66 -13.01
C ALA A 301 -14.42 -10.70 -12.46
N ILE A 302 -14.07 -10.86 -11.19
CA ILE A 302 -13.03 -10.05 -10.53
C ILE A 302 -11.65 -10.33 -11.14
N GLN A 303 -11.31 -11.59 -11.36
CA GLN A 303 -10.06 -11.94 -12.02
C GLN A 303 -9.96 -11.37 -13.43
N SER A 304 -11.07 -11.35 -14.17
CA SER A 304 -11.13 -10.76 -15.51
C SER A 304 -10.99 -9.25 -15.47
N LEU A 305 -11.64 -8.57 -14.51
CA LEU A 305 -11.53 -7.13 -14.32
C LEU A 305 -10.09 -6.72 -13.99
N VAL A 306 -9.46 -7.39 -13.03
CA VAL A 306 -8.08 -7.14 -12.59
C VAL A 306 -7.05 -7.41 -13.68
N ALA A 307 -7.37 -8.29 -14.64
CA ALA A 307 -6.53 -8.55 -15.80
C ALA A 307 -6.81 -7.60 -16.99
N ASP A 308 -7.89 -6.84 -16.96
CA ASP A 308 -8.24 -5.89 -18.02
C ASP A 308 -7.48 -4.58 -17.83
N THR A 309 -6.47 -4.35 -18.67
CA THR A 309 -5.66 -3.12 -18.66
C THR A 309 -6.44 -1.85 -19.11
N ALA A 310 -7.74 -1.98 -19.43
CA ALA A 310 -8.61 -0.84 -19.67
C ALA A 310 -9.02 -0.18 -18.34
N THR A 311 -8.41 0.96 -18.02
CA THR A 311 -8.59 1.59 -16.71
C THR A 311 -10.00 2.13 -16.47
N GLY A 312 -10.46 2.01 -15.23
CA GLY A 312 -11.65 2.66 -14.69
C GLY A 312 -12.95 2.18 -15.29
N GLY A 313 -13.76 3.14 -15.72
CA GLY A 313 -15.09 2.85 -16.26
C GLY A 313 -15.05 1.96 -17.51
N ALA A 314 -13.95 2.02 -18.29
CA ALA A 314 -13.79 1.19 -19.48
C ALA A 314 -13.69 -0.31 -19.12
N GLY A 315 -12.90 -0.67 -18.12
CA GLY A 315 -12.82 -2.05 -17.61
C GLY A 315 -14.16 -2.55 -17.07
N ILE A 316 -14.92 -1.69 -16.39
CA ILE A 316 -16.29 -2.05 -15.96
C ILE A 316 -17.22 -2.30 -17.14
N GLU A 317 -17.20 -1.43 -18.16
CA GLU A 317 -18.03 -1.59 -19.36
C GLU A 317 -17.66 -2.87 -20.11
N ASN A 318 -16.36 -3.19 -20.22
CA ASN A 318 -15.86 -4.43 -20.82
C ASN A 318 -16.38 -5.67 -20.06
N LEU A 319 -16.29 -5.66 -18.72
CA LEU A 319 -16.79 -6.75 -17.89
C LEU A 319 -18.31 -6.89 -18.00
N ALA A 320 -19.05 -5.78 -17.94
CA ALA A 320 -20.51 -5.79 -18.03
C ALA A 320 -21.01 -6.26 -19.40
N ALA A 321 -20.25 -5.99 -20.48
CA ALA A 321 -20.54 -6.51 -21.81
C ALA A 321 -20.22 -8.00 -21.96
N ASN A 322 -19.34 -8.55 -21.10
CA ASN A 322 -18.86 -9.93 -21.15
C ASN A 322 -18.89 -10.57 -19.74
N PRO A 323 -20.07 -10.71 -19.12
CA PRO A 323 -20.18 -11.30 -17.79
C PRO A 323 -19.65 -12.74 -17.82
N GLN A 324 -18.95 -13.13 -16.75
CA GLN A 324 -18.36 -14.44 -16.62
C GLN A 324 -19.42 -15.49 -16.20
N PRO A 325 -19.25 -16.77 -16.59
CA PRO A 325 -20.16 -17.85 -16.25
C PRO A 325 -20.28 -18.10 -14.74
#